data_AF-A0A6J4V8B8-F1
#
_entry.id   AF-A0A6J4V8B8-F1
#
_cell.length_a   1.000
_cell.length_b   1.000
_cell.length_c   1.000
_cell.angle_alpha   90.00
_cell.angle_beta   90.00
_cell.angle_gamma   90.00
#
_symmetry.space_group_name_H-M   'P 1'
#
loop_
_entity.id
_entity.type
_entity.pdbx_description
1 polymer ?
#
loop_
_entity_poly.entity_id
_entity_poly.type
_entity_poly.pdbx_seq_one_letter_code
_entity_poly.pdbx_strand_id
1 'polypeptide(L)'
;MDARPARRVGADDRGNPPHHTRARRRAAPQDGFDLPWAAALRRGLAGLDALGPDARPGLRALRALVLPRRDEILAQLARLEGLRETVRHLRGPLVLCHTDIIGDNLLVDDQRRLSVLDWDEARVAPPEYDLYEVCDGDFARFLAVYCAAGGSGPLRLDHFAFALLRRAVGDMAVRLLSVVDEDRAPEVEAEALNGIEAWGFARWRGIDATLAALAPTLRQHDAHEQPSAET
;
A
#
# COMPACT_ATOMS: atom_id res chain seq x y z
N MET A 1 10.09 -47.34 69.31
CA MET A 1 11.19 -46.37 69.12
C MET A 1 11.80 -46.68 67.77
N ASP A 2 11.34 -46.12 66.65
CA ASP A 2 11.31 -44.70 66.24
C ASP A 2 12.54 -44.31 65.41
N ALA A 3 12.27 -43.70 64.24
CA ALA A 3 13.12 -42.90 63.34
C ALA A 3 14.23 -43.65 62.52
N ARG A 4 14.43 -43.52 61.19
CA ARG A 4 13.94 -42.70 60.05
C ARG A 4 14.21 -43.47 58.73
N PRO A 5 13.49 -43.23 57.61
CA PRO A 5 14.03 -43.53 56.27
C PRO A 5 14.58 -42.27 55.55
N ALA A 6 15.59 -42.52 54.73
CA ALA A 6 16.35 -41.54 53.95
C ALA A 6 15.54 -40.92 52.79
N ARG A 7 15.89 -39.66 52.49
CA ARG A 7 15.33 -38.78 51.45
C ARG A 7 15.36 -39.42 50.05
N ARG A 8 14.23 -39.39 49.34
CA ARG A 8 14.20 -39.40 47.87
C ARG A 8 14.05 -37.97 47.38
N VAL A 9 14.97 -37.56 46.51
CA VAL A 9 14.89 -36.32 45.72
C VAL A 9 13.88 -36.59 44.61
N GLY A 10 12.72 -35.92 44.68
CA GLY A 10 11.74 -35.89 43.59
C GLY A 10 12.20 -34.88 42.55
N ALA A 11 12.25 -35.31 41.29
CA ALA A 11 12.47 -34.46 40.14
C ALA A 11 11.30 -33.46 40.02
N ASP A 12 11.62 -32.17 40.05
CA ASP A 12 10.69 -31.07 39.80
C ASP A 12 10.64 -30.83 38.29
N ASP A 13 9.86 -31.65 37.57
CA ASP A 13 9.51 -31.41 36.17
C ASP A 13 8.23 -30.56 36.11
N ARG A 14 8.35 -29.30 36.53
CA ARG A 14 7.31 -28.29 36.33
C ARG A 14 7.42 -27.76 34.91
N GLY A 15 6.86 -28.54 33.99
CA GLY A 15 6.55 -28.10 32.62
C GLY A 15 5.75 -26.79 32.66
N ASN A 16 6.37 -25.72 32.17
CA ASN A 16 5.71 -24.46 31.92
C ASN A 16 4.70 -24.69 30.76
N PRO A 17 3.40 -24.46 30.93
CA PRO A 17 2.46 -24.65 29.83
C PRO A 17 2.78 -23.62 28.74
N PRO A 18 2.78 -24.01 27.45
CA PRO A 18 3.00 -23.05 26.39
C PRO A 18 1.87 -22.02 26.42
N HIS A 19 2.25 -20.74 26.57
CA HIS A 19 1.38 -19.60 26.37
C HIS A 19 1.00 -19.49 24.89
N HIS A 20 0.20 -20.44 24.39
CA HIS A 20 -0.53 -20.26 23.15
C HIS A 20 -1.69 -19.32 23.47
N THR A 21 -1.39 -18.03 23.53
CA THR A 21 -2.40 -16.99 23.40
C THR A 21 -3.14 -17.30 22.11
N ARG A 22 -4.40 -17.74 22.22
CA ARG A 22 -5.27 -17.96 21.07
C ARG A 22 -5.38 -16.61 20.36
N ALA A 23 -4.59 -16.41 19.32
CA ALA A 23 -4.70 -15.23 18.47
C ALA A 23 -6.15 -15.20 18.00
N ARG A 24 -6.87 -14.14 18.38
CA ARG A 24 -8.24 -13.95 17.90
C ARG A 24 -8.12 -13.87 16.38
N ARG A 25 -8.76 -14.80 15.65
CA ARG A 25 -8.97 -14.66 14.21
C ARG A 25 -9.78 -13.39 14.01
N ARG A 26 -9.10 -12.28 13.72
CA ARG A 26 -9.73 -11.05 13.27
C ARG A 26 -9.77 -11.16 11.75
N ALA A 27 -10.98 -11.02 11.18
CA ALA A 27 -11.08 -10.89 9.74
C ALA A 27 -10.29 -9.64 9.31
N ALA A 28 -9.58 -9.73 8.19
CA ALA A 28 -8.95 -8.57 7.59
C ALA A 28 -10.03 -7.50 7.32
N PRO A 29 -9.74 -6.22 7.58
CA PRO A 29 -10.69 -5.15 7.31
C PRO A 29 -11.01 -5.11 5.81
N GLN A 30 -12.24 -4.73 5.45
CA GLN A 30 -12.59 -4.46 4.06
C GLN A 30 -12.20 -3.02 3.71
N ASP A 31 -11.67 -2.80 2.50
CA ASP A 31 -11.29 -1.46 2.06
C ASP A 31 -12.53 -0.57 1.84
N GLY A 32 -12.56 0.59 2.52
CA GLY A 32 -13.62 1.60 2.39
C GLY A 32 -13.38 2.65 1.29
N PHE A 33 -12.29 2.49 0.53
CA PHE A 33 -11.76 3.46 -0.43
C PHE A 33 -11.44 4.82 0.23
N ASP A 34 -11.11 4.80 1.53
CA ASP A 34 -10.89 6.00 2.31
C ASP A 34 -9.56 6.70 1.97
N LEU A 35 -9.56 8.02 2.16
CA LEU A 35 -8.41 8.91 1.95
C LEU A 35 -8.12 9.69 3.25
N PRO A 36 -7.69 9.02 4.34
CA PRO A 36 -7.65 9.62 5.68
C PRO A 36 -6.75 10.85 5.77
N TRP A 37 -5.72 10.92 4.92
CA TRP A 37 -4.75 12.02 4.86
C TRP A 37 -5.21 13.21 3.99
N ALA A 38 -6.30 13.10 3.21
CA ALA A 38 -6.67 14.12 2.22
C ALA A 38 -6.98 15.50 2.83
N ALA A 39 -7.70 15.52 3.96
CA ALA A 39 -8.02 16.76 4.66
C ALA A 39 -6.78 17.38 5.33
N ALA A 40 -5.91 16.53 5.91
CA ALA A 40 -4.67 16.96 6.52
C ALA A 40 -3.70 17.53 5.47
N LEU A 41 -3.56 16.89 4.31
CA LEU A 41 -2.74 17.37 3.20
C LEU A 41 -3.16 18.78 2.76
N ARG A 42 -4.46 19.03 2.57
CA ARG A 42 -4.97 20.38 2.22
C ARG A 42 -4.62 21.42 3.28
N ARG A 43 -4.78 21.08 4.56
CA ARG A 43 -4.41 21.98 5.67
C ARG A 43 -2.91 22.23 5.71
N GLY A 44 -2.09 21.20 5.52
CA GLY A 44 -0.63 21.30 5.46
C GLY A 44 -0.19 22.25 4.36
N LEU A 45 -0.71 22.10 3.14
CA LEU A 45 -0.42 22.99 2.02
C LEU A 45 -0.81 24.45 2.30
N ALA A 46 -1.99 24.68 2.90
CA ALA A 46 -2.42 26.02 3.28
C ALA A 46 -1.52 26.62 4.39
N GLY A 47 -1.09 25.80 5.35
CA GLY A 47 -0.18 26.21 6.42
C GLY A 47 1.21 26.61 5.90
N LEU A 48 1.72 25.91 4.88
CA LEU A 48 3.02 26.23 4.25
C LEU A 48 3.02 27.62 3.58
N ASP A 49 1.88 28.03 3.03
CA ASP A 49 1.71 29.35 2.40
C ASP A 49 1.81 30.49 3.43
N ALA A 50 1.29 30.24 4.64
CA ALA A 50 1.25 31.18 5.75
C ALA A 50 2.54 31.23 6.59
N LEU A 51 3.60 30.52 6.19
CA LEU A 51 4.85 30.47 6.97
C LEU A 51 5.52 31.85 7.04
N GLY A 52 5.82 32.26 8.28
CA GLY A 52 6.63 33.44 8.58
C GLY A 52 8.13 33.22 8.34
N PRO A 53 8.94 34.29 8.47
CA PRO A 53 10.39 34.25 8.23
C PRO A 53 11.16 33.32 9.18
N ASP A 54 10.66 33.13 10.39
CA ASP A 54 11.30 32.31 11.43
C ASP A 54 10.94 30.82 11.34
N ALA A 55 10.24 30.39 10.28
CA ALA A 55 9.91 28.99 10.07
C ALA A 55 11.18 28.14 10.03
N ARG A 56 11.18 27.01 10.74
CA ARG A 56 12.34 26.09 10.85
C ARG A 56 12.82 25.58 9.46
N PRO A 57 14.10 25.17 9.33
CA PRO A 57 14.69 24.80 8.04
C PRO A 57 13.89 23.79 7.23
N GLY A 58 13.39 22.71 7.84
CA GLY A 58 12.57 21.70 7.19
C GLY A 58 11.31 22.24 6.54
N LEU A 59 10.57 23.10 7.25
CA LEU A 59 9.36 23.74 6.73
C LEU A 59 9.66 24.68 5.55
N ARG A 60 10.79 25.39 5.58
CA ARG A 60 11.22 26.24 4.46
C ARG A 60 11.59 25.41 3.24
N ALA A 61 12.32 24.31 3.43
CA ALA A 61 12.68 23.39 2.37
C ALA A 61 11.44 22.72 1.77
N LEU A 62 10.52 22.25 2.61
CA LEU A 62 9.23 21.69 2.19
C LEU A 62 8.42 22.73 1.40
N ARG A 63 8.30 23.97 1.90
CA ARG A 63 7.62 25.07 1.20
C ARG A 63 8.19 25.28 -0.19
N ALA A 64 9.52 25.38 -0.30
CA ALA A 64 10.21 25.58 -1.58
C ALA A 64 9.99 24.41 -2.54
N LEU A 65 9.88 23.18 -2.02
CA LEU A 65 9.63 21.98 -2.81
C LEU A 65 8.19 21.92 -3.34
N VAL A 66 7.20 22.17 -2.49
CA VAL A 66 5.80 21.82 -2.77
C VAL A 66 4.95 22.97 -3.27
N LEU A 67 5.17 24.21 -2.80
CA LEU A 67 4.32 25.33 -3.20
C LEU A 67 4.38 25.64 -4.70
N PRO A 68 5.53 25.56 -5.40
CA PRO A 68 5.56 25.72 -6.85
C PRO A 68 4.71 24.69 -7.61
N ARG A 69 4.35 23.57 -6.96
CA ARG A 69 3.57 22.45 -7.51
C ARG A 69 2.23 22.27 -6.81
N ARG A 70 1.76 23.28 -6.06
CA ARG A 70 0.51 23.20 -5.30
C ARG A 70 -0.67 22.80 -6.18
N ASP A 71 -0.79 23.40 -7.35
CA ASP A 71 -1.90 23.11 -8.27
C ASP A 71 -1.80 21.68 -8.84
N GLU A 72 -0.59 21.18 -9.11
CA GLU A 72 -0.36 19.78 -9.50
C GLU A 72 -0.85 18.84 -8.39
N ILE A 73 -0.48 19.09 -7.14
CA ILE A 73 -0.90 18.28 -5.98
C ILE A 73 -2.42 18.27 -5.83
N LEU A 74 -3.05 19.46 -5.90
CA LEU A 74 -4.50 19.59 -5.76
C LEU A 74 -5.25 18.93 -6.91
N ALA A 75 -4.72 19.00 -8.14
CA ALA A 75 -5.28 18.31 -9.29
C ALA A 75 -5.24 16.78 -9.13
N GLN A 76 -4.12 16.22 -8.65
CA GLN A 76 -4.02 14.79 -8.39
C GLN A 76 -4.94 14.32 -7.26
N LEU A 77 -5.09 15.14 -6.20
CA LEU A 77 -6.04 14.86 -5.14
C LEU A 77 -7.48 14.86 -5.63
N ALA A 78 -7.87 15.84 -6.46
CA ALA A 78 -9.20 15.91 -7.07
C ALA A 78 -9.43 14.73 -8.01
N ARG A 79 -8.44 14.35 -8.82
CA ARG A 79 -8.48 13.15 -9.68
C ARG A 79 -8.70 11.89 -8.85
N LEU A 80 -8.00 11.73 -7.73
CA LEU A 80 -8.15 10.60 -6.84
C LEU A 80 -9.54 10.53 -6.21
N GLU A 81 -10.10 11.68 -5.80
CA GLU A 81 -11.47 11.75 -5.28
C GLU A 81 -12.52 11.40 -6.34
N GLY A 82 -12.30 11.79 -7.60
CA GLY A 82 -13.13 11.37 -8.72
C GLY A 82 -13.06 9.86 -8.97
N LEU A 83 -11.84 9.29 -9.01
CA LEU A 83 -11.63 7.85 -9.12
C LEU A 83 -12.27 7.09 -7.96
N ARG A 84 -12.21 7.62 -6.74
CA ARG A 84 -12.85 7.05 -5.56
C ARG A 84 -14.35 6.86 -5.78
N GLU A 85 -15.01 7.87 -6.33
CA GLU A 85 -16.44 7.79 -6.62
C GLU A 85 -16.73 6.71 -7.66
N THR A 86 -15.93 6.66 -8.74
CA THR A 86 -16.06 5.61 -9.77
C THR A 86 -15.93 4.22 -9.16
N VAL A 87 -14.83 3.93 -8.45
CA VAL A 87 -14.53 2.57 -7.97
C VAL A 87 -15.51 2.07 -6.90
N ARG A 88 -16.14 2.97 -6.14
CA ARG A 88 -17.18 2.59 -5.15
C ARG A 88 -18.42 1.98 -5.78
N HIS A 89 -18.70 2.31 -7.04
CA HIS A 89 -19.85 1.77 -7.79
C HIS A 89 -19.47 0.61 -8.71
N LEU A 90 -18.18 0.33 -8.88
CA LEU A 90 -17.72 -0.80 -9.68
C LEU A 90 -17.98 -2.12 -8.94
N ARG A 91 -18.50 -3.09 -9.69
CA ARG A 91 -18.61 -4.47 -9.23
C ARG A 91 -17.34 -5.23 -9.62
N GLY A 92 -16.89 -6.10 -8.72
CA GLY A 92 -15.75 -6.97 -8.94
C GLY A 92 -15.52 -7.88 -7.73
N PRO A 93 -14.64 -8.87 -7.87
CA PRO A 93 -14.21 -9.68 -6.73
C PRO A 93 -13.49 -8.80 -5.71
N LEU A 94 -13.69 -9.11 -4.44
CA LEU A 94 -12.85 -8.63 -3.36
C LEU A 94 -12.06 -9.82 -2.81
N VAL A 95 -10.75 -9.66 -2.70
CA VAL A 95 -9.81 -10.68 -2.24
C VAL A 95 -8.96 -10.14 -1.10
N LEU A 96 -8.27 -11.04 -0.39
CA LEU A 96 -7.23 -10.60 0.54
C LEU A 96 -6.05 -10.04 -0.26
N CYS A 97 -5.81 -8.74 -0.11
CA CYS A 97 -4.66 -8.04 -0.67
C CYS A 97 -3.66 -7.71 0.43
N HIS A 98 -2.38 -7.75 0.06
CA HIS A 98 -1.25 -7.32 0.86
C HIS A 98 -1.16 -5.80 0.96
N THR A 99 -1.45 -5.10 -0.14
CA THR A 99 -1.41 -3.64 -0.35
C THR A 99 -0.04 -2.97 -0.32
N ASP A 100 1.02 -3.74 -0.05
CA ASP A 100 2.41 -3.29 -0.16
C ASP A 100 3.34 -4.41 -0.65
N ILE A 101 2.91 -5.17 -1.67
CA ILE A 101 3.61 -6.37 -2.16
C ILE A 101 4.79 -6.01 -3.07
N ILE A 102 5.78 -5.30 -2.52
CA ILE A 102 6.95 -4.79 -3.25
C ILE A 102 8.27 -5.15 -2.62
N GLY A 103 9.30 -5.20 -3.47
CA GLY A 103 10.71 -5.08 -3.08
C GLY A 103 11.06 -5.86 -1.82
N ASP A 104 11.29 -5.11 -0.74
CA ASP A 104 11.77 -5.62 0.56
C ASP A 104 10.76 -6.54 1.28
N ASN A 105 9.49 -6.54 0.87
CA ASN A 105 8.46 -7.44 1.39
C ASN A 105 8.44 -8.80 0.68
N LEU A 106 9.28 -9.01 -0.34
CA LEU A 106 9.39 -10.26 -1.07
C LEU A 106 10.76 -10.90 -0.84
N LEU A 107 10.78 -12.06 -0.19
CA LEU A 107 11.98 -12.86 -0.03
C LEU A 107 11.95 -14.07 -0.97
N VAL A 108 13.05 -14.29 -1.68
CA VAL A 108 13.27 -15.52 -2.45
C VAL A 108 14.43 -16.28 -1.82
N ASP A 109 14.15 -17.47 -1.32
CA ASP A 109 15.20 -18.34 -0.74
C ASP A 109 16.04 -19.04 -1.83
N ASP A 110 17.07 -19.75 -1.40
CA ASP A 110 17.97 -20.51 -2.27
C ASP A 110 17.28 -21.68 -3.00
N GLN A 111 16.10 -22.10 -2.54
CA GLN A 111 15.23 -23.04 -3.25
C GLN A 111 14.18 -22.36 -4.15
N ARG A 112 14.30 -21.05 -4.38
CA ARG A 112 13.38 -20.22 -5.19
C ARG A 112 11.95 -20.19 -4.65
N ARG A 113 11.76 -20.35 -3.34
CA ARG A 113 10.46 -20.15 -2.72
C ARG A 113 10.28 -18.69 -2.36
N LEU A 114 9.12 -18.14 -2.74
CA LEU A 114 8.72 -16.79 -2.42
C LEU A 114 8.04 -16.75 -1.05
N SER A 115 8.50 -15.87 -0.17
CA SER A 115 7.83 -15.52 1.08
C SER A 115 7.44 -14.05 1.06
N VAL A 116 6.23 -13.74 1.54
CA VAL A 116 5.71 -12.37 1.63
C VAL A 116 5.70 -11.94 3.09
N LEU A 117 6.35 -10.83 3.38
CA LEU A 117 6.47 -10.23 4.72
C LEU A 117 5.53 -9.03 4.88
N ASP A 118 5.31 -8.59 6.11
CA ASP A 118 4.59 -7.36 6.47
C ASP A 118 3.09 -7.33 6.10
N TRP A 119 2.34 -8.21 6.75
CA TRP A 119 0.88 -8.34 6.56
C TRP A 119 0.04 -7.34 7.39
N ASP A 120 0.64 -6.32 7.98
CA ASP A 120 -0.05 -5.43 8.95
C ASP A 120 -1.16 -4.59 8.30
N GLU A 121 -0.99 -4.23 7.02
CA GLU A 121 -1.96 -3.43 6.25
C GLU A 121 -2.90 -4.27 5.37
N ALA A 122 -2.81 -5.60 5.47
CA ALA A 122 -3.57 -6.52 4.65
C ALA A 122 -5.09 -6.34 4.84
N ARG A 123 -5.82 -6.40 3.73
CA ARG A 123 -7.25 -6.05 3.69
C ARG A 123 -7.99 -6.76 2.57
N VAL A 124 -9.31 -6.84 2.71
CA VAL A 124 -10.20 -7.33 1.65
C VAL A 124 -10.48 -6.19 0.67
N ALA A 125 -9.95 -6.28 -0.54
CA ALA A 125 -9.94 -5.21 -1.54
C ALA A 125 -9.98 -5.77 -2.98
N PRO A 126 -10.16 -4.92 -4.02
CA PRO A 126 -9.98 -5.35 -5.40
C PRO A 126 -8.56 -5.89 -5.64
N PRO A 127 -8.39 -7.01 -6.38
CA PRO A 127 -7.08 -7.65 -6.59
C PRO A 127 -6.04 -6.72 -7.21
N GLU A 128 -6.46 -5.71 -7.98
CA GLU A 128 -5.60 -4.72 -8.62
C GLU A 128 -4.71 -3.95 -7.63
N TYR A 129 -5.06 -3.94 -6.34
CA TYR A 129 -4.25 -3.32 -5.28
C TYR A 129 -2.93 -4.03 -5.02
N ASP A 130 -2.77 -5.28 -5.43
CA ASP A 130 -1.49 -6.00 -5.38
C ASP A 130 -0.86 -6.13 -6.76
N LEU A 131 -1.67 -6.07 -7.82
CA LEU A 131 -1.19 -6.25 -9.19
C LEU A 131 -0.54 -5.02 -9.78
N TYR A 132 -0.71 -3.84 -9.19
CA TYR A 132 -0.21 -2.60 -9.79
C TYR A 132 1.33 -2.51 -9.80
N GLU A 133 2.01 -3.25 -8.93
CA GLU A 133 3.48 -3.22 -8.80
C GLU A 133 4.19 -4.06 -9.85
N VAL A 134 3.48 -4.96 -10.52
CA VAL A 134 4.01 -5.74 -11.66
C VAL A 134 3.74 -5.08 -13.01
N CYS A 135 3.16 -3.88 -13.01
CA CYS A 135 2.78 -3.16 -14.23
C CYS A 135 3.96 -2.64 -15.05
N ASP A 136 5.13 -2.44 -14.44
CA ASP A 136 6.34 -1.99 -15.15
C ASP A 136 7.12 -3.16 -15.82
N GLY A 137 6.61 -4.39 -15.69
CA GLY A 137 7.20 -5.60 -16.27
C GLY A 137 6.38 -6.19 -17.43
N ASP A 138 6.64 -7.46 -17.74
CA ASP A 138 5.82 -8.24 -18.69
C ASP A 138 4.47 -8.59 -18.04
N PHE A 139 3.59 -7.59 -17.95
CA PHE A 139 2.28 -7.71 -17.30
C PHE A 139 1.41 -8.79 -17.95
N ALA A 140 1.51 -8.98 -19.27
CA ALA A 140 0.77 -10.02 -19.98
C ALA A 140 1.18 -11.43 -19.51
N ARG A 141 2.50 -11.68 -19.40
CA ARG A 141 3.00 -12.94 -18.84
C ARG A 141 2.61 -13.10 -17.38
N PHE A 142 2.72 -12.05 -16.57
CA PHE A 142 2.32 -12.11 -15.17
C PHE A 142 0.84 -12.48 -15.04
N LEU A 143 -0.04 -11.79 -15.77
CA LEU A 143 -1.47 -12.02 -15.74
C LEU A 143 -1.83 -13.46 -16.15
N ALA A 144 -1.15 -14.00 -17.17
CA ALA A 144 -1.33 -15.40 -17.57
C ALA A 144 -1.00 -16.39 -16.43
N VAL A 145 0.10 -16.16 -15.70
CA VAL A 145 0.49 -16.99 -14.55
C VAL A 145 -0.48 -16.81 -13.38
N TYR A 146 -0.88 -15.57 -13.08
CA TYR A 146 -1.84 -15.24 -12.03
C TYR A 146 -3.18 -15.95 -12.27
N CYS A 147 -3.73 -15.88 -13.48
CA CYS A 147 -4.99 -16.55 -13.81
C CYS A 147 -4.85 -18.07 -13.78
N ALA A 148 -3.75 -18.64 -14.31
CA ALA A 148 -3.50 -20.08 -14.24
C ALA A 148 -3.37 -20.60 -12.80
N ALA A 149 -2.96 -19.74 -11.87
CA ALA A 149 -2.87 -20.04 -10.43
C ALA A 149 -4.21 -19.84 -9.68
N GLY A 150 -5.29 -19.48 -10.36
CA GLY A 150 -6.61 -19.23 -9.75
C GLY A 150 -6.82 -17.78 -9.30
N GLY A 151 -6.08 -16.84 -9.89
CA GLY A 151 -6.27 -15.42 -9.68
C GLY A 151 -7.70 -14.95 -9.95
N SER A 152 -8.15 -13.94 -9.22
CA SER A 152 -9.51 -13.40 -9.32
C SER A 152 -9.64 -12.34 -10.41
N GLY A 153 -10.77 -12.39 -11.12
CA GLY A 153 -11.21 -11.45 -12.13
C GLY A 153 -12.73 -11.25 -12.11
N PRO A 154 -13.28 -10.36 -12.95
CA PRO A 154 -12.56 -9.60 -13.97
C PRO A 154 -11.85 -8.37 -13.40
N LEU A 155 -10.73 -7.97 -13.99
CA LEU A 155 -9.94 -6.82 -13.57
C LEU A 155 -10.49 -5.51 -14.19
N ARG A 156 -10.23 -4.37 -13.55
CA ARG A 156 -10.73 -3.05 -13.97
C ARG A 156 -9.61 -2.02 -14.02
N LEU A 157 -9.48 -1.33 -15.14
CA LEU A 157 -8.49 -0.27 -15.30
C LEU A 157 -8.67 0.86 -14.27
N ASP A 158 -9.91 1.18 -13.90
CA ASP A 158 -10.21 2.18 -12.88
C ASP A 158 -9.73 1.77 -11.47
N HIS A 159 -9.73 0.47 -11.13
CA HIS A 159 -9.15 0.00 -9.87
C HIS A 159 -7.62 0.15 -9.87
N PHE A 160 -6.94 -0.14 -10.99
CA PHE A 160 -5.52 0.15 -11.14
C PHE A 160 -5.23 1.64 -11.00
N ALA A 161 -6.00 2.49 -11.69
CA ALA A 161 -5.85 3.94 -11.63
C ALA A 161 -6.02 4.47 -10.20
N PHE A 162 -7.03 3.99 -9.48
CA PHE A 162 -7.26 4.34 -8.09
C PHE A 162 -6.13 3.85 -7.18
N ALA A 163 -5.70 2.60 -7.30
CA ALA A 163 -4.65 2.01 -6.46
C ALA A 163 -3.32 2.76 -6.61
N LEU A 164 -2.86 2.94 -7.86
CA LEU A 164 -1.63 3.64 -8.19
C LEU A 164 -1.64 5.08 -7.68
N LEU A 165 -2.72 5.80 -7.94
CA LEU A 165 -2.80 7.21 -7.54
C LEU A 165 -2.98 7.36 -6.03
N ARG A 166 -3.75 6.47 -5.38
CA ARG A 166 -3.89 6.47 -3.92
C ARG A 166 -2.55 6.24 -3.23
N ARG A 167 -1.74 5.31 -3.74
CA ARG A 167 -0.39 5.06 -3.21
C ARG A 167 0.52 6.26 -3.43
N ALA A 168 0.60 6.80 -4.64
CA ALA A 168 1.47 7.94 -4.94
C ALA A 168 1.13 9.18 -4.10
N VAL A 169 -0.15 9.58 -4.06
CA VAL A 169 -0.57 10.76 -3.29
C VAL A 169 -0.48 10.48 -1.77
N GLY A 170 -0.78 9.27 -1.33
CA GLY A 170 -0.68 8.86 0.08
C GLY A 170 0.76 8.88 0.62
N ASP A 171 1.69 8.28 -0.13
CA ASP A 171 3.11 8.26 0.22
C ASP A 171 3.70 9.67 0.32
N MET A 172 3.29 10.54 -0.61
CA MET A 172 3.64 11.96 -0.59
C MET A 172 3.02 12.67 0.62
N ALA A 173 1.73 12.43 0.90
CA ALA A 173 1.01 13.09 1.99
C ALA A 173 1.61 12.73 3.35
N VAL A 174 1.91 11.45 3.60
CA VAL A 174 2.53 11.00 4.85
C VAL A 174 3.87 11.72 5.08
N ARG A 175 4.73 11.81 4.07
CA ARG A 175 6.03 12.48 4.16
C ARG A 175 5.92 14.00 4.30
N LEU A 176 4.97 14.60 3.61
CA LEU A 176 4.70 16.03 3.76
C LEU A 176 4.26 16.33 5.19
N LEU A 177 3.28 15.57 5.71
CA LEU A 177 2.75 15.75 7.05
C LEU A 177 3.79 15.43 8.12
N SER A 178 4.66 14.45 7.88
CA SER A 178 5.76 14.10 8.78
C SER A 178 6.73 15.27 9.00
N VAL A 179 6.94 16.11 7.97
CA VAL A 179 7.74 17.35 8.04
C VAL A 179 6.89 18.53 8.51
N VAL A 180 5.56 18.53 8.34
CA VAL A 180 4.73 19.59 8.94
C VAL A 180 4.67 19.44 10.46
N ASP A 181 4.46 18.22 10.94
CA ASP A 181 4.07 17.95 12.32
C ASP A 181 5.26 17.80 13.29
N GLU A 182 6.43 17.39 12.80
CA GLU A 182 7.58 17.02 13.64
C GLU A 182 8.88 17.71 13.22
N ASP A 183 9.59 18.29 14.18
CA ASP A 183 10.96 18.76 14.00
C ASP A 183 11.93 17.60 14.22
N ARG A 184 12.46 17.05 13.12
CA ARG A 184 13.32 15.86 13.14
C ARG A 184 14.76 16.23 12.79
N ALA A 185 15.65 15.26 12.98
CA ALA A 185 17.03 15.38 12.52
C ALA A 185 17.07 15.70 11.00
N PRO A 186 18.01 16.55 10.54
CA PRO A 186 18.07 16.99 9.15
C PRO A 186 18.10 15.86 8.12
N GLU A 187 18.72 14.73 8.46
CA GLU A 187 18.81 13.55 7.60
C GLU A 187 17.44 12.92 7.34
N VAL A 188 16.60 12.85 8.39
CA VAL A 188 15.24 12.30 8.30
C VAL A 188 14.34 13.24 7.49
N GLU A 189 14.50 14.55 7.65
CA GLU A 189 13.77 15.51 6.83
C GLU A 189 14.19 15.47 5.36
N ALA A 190 15.49 15.35 5.09
CA ALA A 190 16.00 15.19 3.74
C ALA A 190 15.46 13.91 3.07
N GLU A 191 15.39 12.80 3.81
CA GLU A 191 14.76 11.56 3.33
C GLU A 191 13.27 11.76 3.01
N ALA A 192 12.53 12.43 3.89
CA ALA A 192 11.12 12.73 3.64
C ALA A 192 10.91 13.59 2.39
N LEU A 193 11.73 14.64 2.20
CA LEU A 193 11.69 15.50 1.02
C LEU A 193 12.05 14.74 -0.27
N ASN A 194 13.08 13.88 -0.23
CA ASN A 194 13.43 13.01 -1.35
C ASN A 194 12.30 12.03 -1.67
N GLY A 195 11.63 11.49 -0.66
CA GLY A 195 10.50 10.59 -0.85
C GLY A 195 9.26 11.27 -1.44
N ILE A 196 9.03 12.57 -1.17
CA ILE A 196 7.97 13.35 -1.83
C ILE A 196 8.21 13.41 -3.34
N GLU A 197 9.46 13.60 -3.77
CA GLU A 197 9.83 13.57 -5.19
C GLU A 197 9.70 12.16 -5.80
N ALA A 198 10.35 11.18 -5.18
CA ALA A 198 10.46 9.83 -5.75
C ALA A 198 9.13 9.08 -5.75
N TRP A 199 8.43 9.07 -4.62
CA TRP A 199 7.23 8.25 -4.42
C TRP A 199 5.93 9.01 -4.65
N GLY A 200 5.98 10.35 -4.65
CA GLY A 200 4.88 11.23 -5.03
C GLY A 200 4.96 11.67 -6.49
N PHE A 201 5.70 12.75 -6.73
CA PHE A 201 5.71 13.45 -8.02
C PHE A 201 6.13 12.57 -9.19
N ALA A 202 7.26 11.86 -9.07
CA ALA A 202 7.76 11.00 -10.14
C ALA A 202 6.77 9.87 -10.43
N ARG A 203 6.21 9.25 -9.38
CA ARG A 203 5.27 8.14 -9.50
C ARG A 203 3.98 8.53 -10.22
N TRP A 204 3.29 9.59 -9.79
CA TRP A 204 2.02 9.94 -10.42
C TRP A 204 2.16 10.46 -11.86
N ARG A 205 3.34 10.95 -12.24
CA ARG A 205 3.60 11.40 -13.62
C ARG A 205 3.68 10.23 -14.60
N GLY A 206 4.01 9.03 -14.11
CA GLY A 206 4.04 7.81 -14.90
C GLY A 206 2.68 7.10 -15.05
N ILE A 207 1.70 7.39 -14.19
CA ILE A 207 0.46 6.61 -14.08
C ILE A 207 -0.28 6.49 -15.41
N ASP A 208 -0.42 7.59 -16.16
CA ASP A 208 -1.18 7.55 -17.42
C ASP A 208 -0.50 6.68 -18.48
N ALA A 209 0.84 6.70 -18.53
CA ALA A 209 1.60 5.82 -19.41
C ALA A 209 1.46 4.36 -18.99
N THR A 210 1.54 4.06 -17.68
CA THR A 210 1.31 2.73 -17.13
C THR A 210 -0.09 2.22 -17.49
N LEU A 211 -1.14 3.01 -17.23
CA LEU A 211 -2.53 2.62 -17.55
C LEU A 211 -2.74 2.39 -19.05
N ALA A 212 -2.13 3.23 -19.91
CA ALA A 212 -2.18 3.04 -21.35
C ALA A 212 -1.52 1.73 -21.80
N ALA A 213 -0.43 1.31 -21.15
CA ALA A 213 0.24 0.05 -21.41
C ALA A 213 -0.56 -1.18 -20.94
N LEU A 214 -1.30 -1.08 -19.83
CA LEU A 214 -2.13 -2.17 -19.31
C LEU A 214 -3.40 -2.40 -20.13
N ALA A 215 -4.01 -1.34 -20.65
CA ALA A 215 -5.34 -1.38 -21.23
C ALA A 215 -5.51 -2.40 -22.39
N PRO A 216 -4.56 -2.58 -23.33
CA PRO A 216 -4.65 -3.61 -24.36
C PRO A 216 -4.69 -5.02 -23.79
N THR A 217 -3.84 -5.33 -22.81
CA THR A 217 -3.75 -6.65 -22.18
C THR A 217 -5.05 -6.98 -21.43
N LEU A 218 -5.59 -6.02 -20.68
CA LEU A 218 -6.86 -6.21 -19.98
C LEU A 218 -8.03 -6.44 -20.94
N ARG A 219 -8.11 -5.67 -22.04
CA ARG A 219 -9.15 -5.88 -23.07
C ARG A 219 -9.05 -7.25 -23.74
N GLN A 220 -7.84 -7.71 -24.03
CA GLN A 220 -7.62 -9.03 -24.61
C GLN A 220 -8.07 -10.12 -23.64
N HIS A 221 -7.73 -10.00 -22.36
CA HIS A 221 -8.15 -10.94 -21.33
C HIS A 221 -9.67 -11.03 -21.20
N ASP A 222 -10.35 -9.88 -21.07
CA ASP A 222 -11.82 -9.84 -20.94
C ASP A 222 -12.53 -10.46 -22.16
N ALA A 223 -11.97 -10.30 -23.36
CA ALA A 223 -12.52 -10.89 -24.59
C ALA A 223 -12.39 -12.42 -24.64
N HIS A 224 -11.42 -13.03 -23.94
CA HIS A 224 -11.27 -14.49 -23.88
C HIS A 224 -12.13 -15.13 -22.77
N GLU A 225 -12.55 -14.36 -21.76
CA GLU A 225 -13.40 -14.85 -20.66
C GLU A 225 -14.90 -14.83 -20.97
N GLN A 226 -15.35 -14.15 -22.03
CA GLN A 226 -16.75 -14.22 -22.49
C GLN A 226 -16.89 -15.33 -23.56
N PRO A 227 -17.45 -16.51 -23.24
CA PRO A 227 -17.76 -17.49 -24.28
C PRO A 227 -18.83 -16.91 -25.20
N SER A 228 -18.62 -17.01 -26.51
CA SER A 228 -19.59 -16.62 -27.54
C SER A 228 -20.98 -17.12 -27.17
N ALA A 229 -21.84 -16.21 -26.71
CA ALA A 229 -23.26 -16.46 -26.55
C ALA A 229 -23.92 -16.42 -27.93
N GLU A 230 -23.58 -17.37 -28.79
CA GLU A 230 -24.26 -17.62 -30.05
C GLU A 230 -24.41 -19.14 -30.24
N THR A 231 -25.57 -19.65 -29.85
CA THR A 231 -26.28 -20.70 -30.60
C THR A 231 -27.77 -20.62 -30.31
#